data_AF-R1ERB8-F1
#
_entry.id   AF-R1ERB8-F1
#
_cell.length_a   1.000
_cell.length_b   1.000
_cell.length_c   1.000
_cell.angle_alpha   90.00
_cell.angle_beta   90.00
_cell.angle_gamma   90.00
#
_symmetry.space_group_name_H-M   'P 1'
#
loop_
_entity.id
_entity.type
_entity.pdbx_description
1 polymer ?
#
loop_
_entity_poly.entity_id
_entity_poly.type
_entity_poly.pdbx_seq_one_letter_code
_entity_poly.pdbx_strand_id
1 'polypeptide(L)'
;MTNEQKVSRSTTGEHFYELIDAEVSELSGGSFEACAREMLAIYPGAGAGYGVATPELMAFCAETARQSGVLLDHTYSGKALYYFAQAARAQPERFRGKHILFWHTGGAPAPQKWKVLF
;
A
#
# COMPACT_ATOMS: atom_id res chain seq x y z
N MET A 1 7.15 -39.19 0.10
CA MET A 1 5.92 -38.37 -0.06
C MET A 1 6.12 -37.11 0.76
N THR A 2 6.64 -36.05 0.13
CA THR A 2 6.85 -34.75 0.77
C THR A 2 5.50 -34.06 0.93
N ASN A 3 5.15 -33.80 2.18
CA ASN A 3 3.90 -33.14 2.55
C ASN A 3 4.03 -31.66 2.19
N GLU A 4 3.57 -31.27 1.00
CA GLU A 4 3.33 -29.87 0.66
C GLU A 4 2.13 -29.39 1.49
N GLN A 5 2.40 -29.04 2.74
CA GLN A 5 1.49 -28.21 3.50
C GLN A 5 1.40 -26.86 2.78
N LYS A 6 0.33 -26.71 1.99
CA LYS A 6 -0.12 -25.44 1.47
C LYS A 6 -0.44 -24.55 2.67
N VAL A 7 0.57 -23.82 3.14
CA VAL A 7 0.42 -22.78 4.16
C VAL A 7 -0.65 -21.84 3.62
N SER A 8 -1.82 -21.87 4.23
CA SER A 8 -2.85 -20.86 4.06
C SER A 8 -2.27 -19.57 4.64
N ARG A 9 -1.46 -18.85 3.84
CA ARG A 9 -0.80 -17.62 4.27
C ARG A 9 -1.88 -16.61 4.61
N SER A 10 -2.01 -16.34 5.90
CA SER A 10 -2.84 -15.26 6.41
C SER A 10 -2.46 -13.97 5.69
N THR A 11 -3.44 -13.30 5.09
CA THR A 11 -3.26 -11.99 4.45
C THR A 11 -3.39 -10.84 5.46
N THR A 12 -3.44 -11.14 6.75
CA THR A 12 -3.47 -10.14 7.82
C THR A 12 -2.11 -9.46 7.95
N GLY A 13 -2.12 -8.16 8.31
CA GLY A 13 -0.90 -7.38 8.53
C GLY A 13 0.06 -8.02 9.55
N GLU A 14 -0.49 -8.79 10.50
CA GLU A 14 0.23 -9.49 11.57
C GLU A 14 1.35 -10.40 11.06
N HIS A 15 1.07 -11.21 10.03
CA HIS A 15 2.05 -12.12 9.45
C HIS A 15 3.24 -11.37 8.82
N PHE A 16 3.02 -10.16 8.30
CA PHE A 16 4.12 -9.40 7.69
C PHE A 16 5.08 -8.81 8.72
N TYR A 17 4.63 -8.45 9.92
CA TYR A 17 5.56 -7.98 10.96
C TYR A 17 6.53 -9.09 11.38
N GLU A 18 6.01 -10.29 11.63
CA GLU A 18 6.83 -11.45 12.01
C GLU A 18 7.84 -11.81 10.90
N LEU A 19 7.43 -11.75 9.64
CA LEU A 19 8.34 -11.96 8.50
C LEU A 19 9.45 -10.89 8.44
N ILE A 20 9.10 -9.62 8.64
CA ILE A 20 10.08 -8.52 8.59
C ILE A 20 11.08 -8.67 9.75
N ASP A 21 10.61 -8.98 10.96
CA ASP A 21 11.49 -9.17 12.11
C ASP A 21 12.45 -10.35 11.90
N ALA A 22 11.95 -11.47 11.37
CA ALA A 22 12.78 -12.63 11.03
C ALA A 22 13.82 -12.31 9.94
N GLU A 23 13.41 -11.66 8.85
CA GLU A 23 14.29 -11.29 7.73
C GLU A 23 15.41 -10.34 8.19
N VAL A 24 15.08 -9.35 9.01
CA VAL A 24 16.08 -8.40 9.53
C VAL A 24 17.07 -9.10 10.48
N SER A 25 16.59 -10.00 11.32
CA SER A 25 17.46 -10.81 12.19
C SER A 25 18.44 -11.64 11.36
N GLU A 26 17.96 -12.29 10.29
CA GLU A 26 18.80 -13.07 9.37
C GLU A 26 19.83 -12.19 8.64
N LEU A 27 19.39 -11.09 8.01
CA LEU A 27 20.27 -10.17 7.27
C LEU A 27 21.32 -9.48 8.17
N SER A 28 21.01 -9.28 9.44
CA SER A 28 21.93 -8.68 10.42
C SER A 28 22.82 -9.71 11.11
N GLY A 29 22.60 -11.01 10.91
CA GLY A 29 23.30 -12.05 11.68
C GLY A 29 23.01 -11.97 13.19
N GLY A 30 21.82 -11.50 13.57
CA GLY A 30 21.42 -11.26 14.96
C GLY A 30 22.06 -10.04 15.62
N SER A 31 22.81 -9.22 14.87
CA SER A 31 23.40 -7.98 15.41
C SER A 31 22.39 -6.83 15.58
N PHE A 32 21.19 -6.98 15.01
CA PHE A 32 20.11 -6.02 15.13
C PHE A 32 18.78 -6.74 15.40
N GLU A 33 18.17 -6.44 16.53
CA GLU A 33 16.82 -6.89 16.86
C GLU A 33 15.82 -5.87 16.32
N ALA A 34 15.06 -6.27 15.30
CA ALA A 34 13.99 -5.44 14.75
C ALA A 34 12.73 -5.54 15.61
N CYS A 35 12.02 -4.43 15.70
CA CYS A 35 10.63 -4.39 16.14
C CYS A 35 9.81 -3.70 15.04
N ALA A 36 9.40 -4.47 14.02
CA ALA A 36 8.74 -3.94 12.83
C ALA A 36 7.49 -3.11 13.16
N ARG A 37 6.81 -3.43 14.26
CA ARG A 37 5.61 -2.68 14.73
C ARG A 37 5.91 -1.30 15.27
N GLU A 38 7.12 -1.08 15.79
CA GLU A 38 7.55 0.24 16.25
C GLU A 38 8.00 1.12 15.09
N MET A 39 8.47 0.50 14.00
CA MET A 39 9.01 1.20 12.83
C MET A 39 7.97 1.43 11.72
N LEU A 40 7.03 0.49 11.55
CA LEU A 40 6.14 0.42 10.40
C LEU A 40 4.68 0.22 10.86
N ALA A 41 3.76 0.74 10.05
CA ALA A 41 2.35 0.41 10.14
C ALA A 41 1.86 -0.10 8.78
N ILE A 42 1.41 -1.34 8.74
CA ILE A 42 0.94 -2.02 7.54
C ILE A 42 -0.58 -1.89 7.45
N TYR A 43 -1.06 -1.37 6.33
CA TYR A 43 -2.48 -1.19 6.05
C TYR A 43 -2.92 -2.05 4.86
N PRO A 44 -4.15 -2.60 4.86
CA PRO A 44 -4.69 -3.29 3.71
C PRO A 44 -4.92 -2.29 2.56
N GLY A 45 -4.16 -2.44 1.48
CA GLY A 45 -4.21 -1.54 0.31
C GLY A 45 -4.51 -2.22 -1.02
N ALA A 46 -4.71 -3.54 -1.05
CA ALA A 46 -4.89 -4.28 -2.29
C ALA A 46 -6.23 -3.97 -3.01
N GLY A 47 -7.26 -3.60 -2.24
CA GLY A 47 -8.61 -3.38 -2.74
C GLY A 47 -9.20 -4.60 -3.42
N ALA A 48 -9.75 -4.41 -4.62
CA ALA A 48 -10.33 -5.48 -5.43
C ALA A 48 -9.31 -6.49 -6.01
N GLY A 49 -8.02 -6.36 -5.68
CA GLY A 49 -6.95 -7.24 -6.15
C GLY A 49 -5.98 -6.57 -7.14
N TYR A 50 -4.90 -7.26 -7.46
CA TYR A 50 -3.80 -6.74 -8.28
C TYR A 50 -4.27 -6.32 -9.68
N GLY A 51 -3.89 -5.13 -10.15
CA GLY A 51 -4.26 -4.59 -11.46
C GLY A 51 -5.74 -4.23 -11.64
N VAL A 52 -6.58 -4.45 -10.64
CA VAL A 52 -8.02 -4.14 -10.71
C VAL A 52 -8.27 -2.72 -10.19
N ALA A 53 -8.83 -1.87 -11.05
CA ALA A 53 -9.31 -0.55 -10.71
C ALA A 53 -10.81 -0.57 -10.38
N THR A 54 -11.21 0.22 -9.38
CA THR A 54 -12.63 0.52 -9.12
C THR A 54 -12.97 1.94 -9.59
N PRO A 55 -14.25 2.27 -9.85
CA PRO A 55 -14.64 3.62 -10.23
C PRO A 55 -14.21 4.69 -9.21
N GLU A 56 -14.26 4.38 -7.92
CA GLU A 56 -13.88 5.29 -6.83
C GLU A 56 -12.37 5.55 -6.82
N LEU A 57 -11.56 4.50 -7.01
CA LEU A 57 -10.11 4.63 -7.13
C LEU A 57 -9.74 5.47 -8.36
N MET A 58 -10.40 5.24 -9.50
CA MET A 58 -10.15 6.00 -10.72
C MET A 58 -10.55 7.47 -10.56
N ALA A 59 -11.70 7.75 -9.94
CA ALA A 59 -12.15 9.10 -9.63
C ALA A 59 -11.18 9.81 -8.69
N PHE A 60 -10.66 9.11 -7.67
CA PHE A 60 -9.65 9.64 -6.76
C PHE A 60 -8.33 9.98 -7.48
N CYS A 61 -7.83 9.10 -8.34
CA CYS A 61 -6.63 9.36 -9.14
C CYS A 61 -6.84 10.57 -10.07
N ALA A 62 -7.99 10.67 -10.74
CA ALA A 62 -8.32 11.79 -11.61
C ALA A 62 -8.41 13.11 -10.82
N GLU A 63 -9.03 13.12 -9.64
CA GLU A 63 -9.12 14.31 -8.81
C GLU A 63 -7.75 14.73 -8.28
N THR A 64 -6.92 13.78 -7.85
CA THR A 64 -5.55 14.05 -7.42
C THR A 64 -4.75 14.72 -8.54
N ALA A 65 -4.87 14.22 -9.77
CA ALA A 65 -4.24 14.81 -10.93
C ALA A 65 -4.71 16.25 -11.20
N ARG A 66 -6.02 16.50 -11.12
CA ARG A 66 -6.57 17.86 -11.31
C ARG A 66 -6.12 18.84 -10.24
N GLN A 67 -6.06 18.40 -8.98
CA GLN A 67 -5.75 19.29 -7.85
C GLN A 67 -4.25 19.56 -7.70
N SER A 68 -3.40 18.56 -7.98
CA SER A 68 -1.97 18.62 -7.67
C SER A 68 -1.05 18.57 -8.89
N GLY A 69 -1.57 18.22 -10.07
CA GLY A 69 -0.76 17.92 -11.26
C GLY A 69 -0.03 16.57 -11.20
N VAL A 70 -0.20 15.78 -10.14
CA VAL A 70 0.45 14.47 -9.97
C VAL A 70 -0.43 13.34 -10.53
N LEU A 71 0.13 12.56 -11.45
CA LEU A 71 -0.53 11.41 -12.05
C LEU A 71 -0.25 10.14 -11.24
N LEU A 72 -1.31 9.45 -10.82
CA LEU A 72 -1.21 8.18 -10.10
C LEU A 72 -1.68 7.01 -10.98
N ASP A 73 -0.99 5.87 -10.88
CA ASP A 73 -1.44 4.62 -11.50
C ASP A 73 -2.46 3.90 -10.61
N HIS A 74 -3.33 3.08 -11.20
CA HIS A 74 -4.39 2.37 -10.45
C HIS A 74 -3.92 1.08 -9.77
N THR A 75 -2.68 0.63 -10.00
CA THR A 75 -2.17 -0.65 -9.45
C THR A 75 -1.37 -0.43 -8.17
N TYR A 76 -0.53 0.61 -8.12
CA TYR A 76 0.41 0.88 -7.04
C TYR A 76 0.14 2.22 -6.36
N SER A 77 0.68 3.33 -6.90
CA SER A 77 0.72 4.63 -6.25
C SER A 77 -0.68 5.18 -5.97
N GLY A 78 -1.63 4.96 -6.88
CA GLY A 78 -3.02 5.35 -6.69
C GLY A 78 -3.69 4.59 -5.56
N LYS A 79 -3.48 3.26 -5.46
CA LYS A 79 -4.02 2.48 -4.34
C LYS A 79 -3.38 2.88 -3.03
N ALA A 80 -2.06 3.03 -3.01
CA ALA A 80 -1.33 3.45 -1.82
C ALA A 80 -1.88 4.77 -1.27
N LEU A 81 -2.03 5.80 -2.12
CA LEU A 81 -2.55 7.09 -1.68
C LEU A 81 -4.04 7.04 -1.34
N TYR A 82 -4.86 6.32 -2.13
CA TYR A 82 -6.29 6.19 -1.90
C TYR A 82 -6.58 5.54 -0.54
N TYR A 83 -5.98 4.38 -0.26
CA TYR A 83 -6.19 3.68 1.02
C TYR A 83 -5.54 4.41 2.19
N PHE A 84 -4.41 5.08 1.98
CA PHE A 84 -3.85 5.99 2.98
C PHE A 84 -4.82 7.12 3.33
N ALA A 85 -5.41 7.79 2.33
CA ALA A 85 -6.36 8.87 2.57
C ALA A 85 -7.60 8.39 3.35
N GLN A 86 -8.08 7.17 3.09
CA GLN A 86 -9.16 6.57 3.87
C GLN A 86 -8.73 6.28 5.32
N ALA A 87 -7.56 5.67 5.52
CA ALA A 87 -7.02 5.41 6.85
C ALA A 87 -6.80 6.72 7.65
N ALA A 88 -6.28 7.76 6.99
CA ALA A 88 -6.04 9.06 7.60
C ALA A 88 -7.34 9.78 8.01
N ARG A 89 -8.42 9.61 7.23
CA ARG A 89 -9.75 10.11 7.59
C ARG A 89 -10.36 9.35 8.75
N ALA A 90 -10.11 8.04 8.84
CA ALA A 90 -10.60 7.20 9.92
C ALA A 90 -9.83 7.37 11.25
N GLN A 91 -8.57 7.83 11.19
CA GLN A 91 -7.68 8.02 12.35
C GLN A 91 -7.14 9.45 12.41
N PRO A 92 -8.00 10.48 12.49
CA PRO A 92 -7.58 11.88 12.40
C PRO A 92 -6.57 12.28 13.48
N GLU A 93 -6.64 11.70 14.68
CA GLU A 93 -5.71 11.92 15.79
C GLU A 93 -4.27 11.53 15.45
N ARG A 94 -4.09 10.54 14.56
CA ARG A 94 -2.77 10.06 14.15
C ARG A 94 -2.13 10.96 13.09
N PHE A 95 -2.92 11.54 12.20
CA PHE A 95 -2.41 12.17 10.98
C PHE A 95 -2.66 13.67 10.85
N ARG A 96 -3.67 14.24 11.54
CA ARG A 96 -4.00 15.66 11.40
C ARG A 96 -2.89 16.54 11.96
N GLY A 97 -2.54 17.59 11.21
CA GLY A 97 -1.46 18.53 11.58
C GLY A 97 -0.05 17.95 11.45
N LYS A 98 0.11 16.74 10.90
CA LYS A 98 1.42 16.14 10.61
C LYS A 98 1.82 16.45 9.17
N HIS A 99 3.12 16.60 8.96
CA HIS A 99 3.69 16.62 7.62
C HIS A 99 3.91 15.18 7.17
N ILE A 100 3.30 14.79 6.05
CA ILE A 100 3.37 13.43 5.51
C ILE A 100 4.13 13.48 4.19
N LEU A 101 5.23 12.74 4.12
CA LEU A 101 5.92 12.47 2.87
C LEU A 101 5.29 11.24 2.21
N PHE A 102 4.63 11.44 1.07
CA PHE A 102 4.15 10.34 0.26
C PHE A 102 5.22 9.93 -0.76
N TRP A 103 5.67 8.68 -0.70
CA TRP A 103 6.61 8.13 -1.68
C TRP A 103 5.87 7.68 -2.94
N HIS A 104 5.87 8.53 -3.96
CA HIS A 104 5.32 8.21 -5.26
C HIS A 104 6.27 7.28 -6.04
N THR A 105 6.01 5.97 -6.06
CA THR A 105 6.90 4.97 -6.67
C THR A 105 6.86 4.93 -8.21
N GLY A 106 5.97 5.70 -8.84
CA GLY A 106 5.82 5.76 -10.30
C GLY A 106 4.60 4.99 -10.76
N GLY A 107 4.71 4.30 -11.90
CA GLY A 107 3.64 3.45 -12.46
C GLY A 107 2.93 4.00 -13.71
N ALA A 108 3.27 5.20 -14.18
CA ALA A 108 2.82 5.72 -15.48
C ALA A 108 3.93 5.52 -16.55
N PRO A 109 3.63 5.08 -17.80
CA PRO A 109 2.41 5.40 -18.56
C PRO A 109 1.74 4.22 -19.31
N ALA A 110 0.41 4.13 -19.24
CA ALA A 110 -0.40 3.62 -20.35
C ALA A 110 -1.84 4.16 -20.24
N PRO A 111 -2.41 4.76 -21.31
CA PRO A 111 -3.85 4.81 -21.45
C PRO A 111 -4.32 3.36 -21.62
N GLN A 112 -4.62 2.71 -20.49
CA GLN A 112 -5.40 1.49 -20.47
C GLN A 112 -6.77 1.85 -21.03
N LYS A 113 -7.37 0.96 -21.82
CA LYS A 113 -8.61 1.18 -22.60
C LYS A 113 -9.82 1.51 -21.69
N TRP A 114 -9.85 2.69 -21.12
CA TRP A 114 -11.00 3.28 -20.44
C TRP A 114 -11.48 4.37 -21.37
N LYS A 115 -12.31 3.99 -22.33
CA LYS A 115 -13.07 4.97 -23.11
C LYS A 115 -13.97 5.70 -22.10
N VAL A 116 -13.77 7.01 -22.03
CA VAL A 116 -14.64 8.01 -21.40
C VAL A 116 -14.54 8.07 -19.88
N LEU A 117 -14.06 9.23 -19.38
CA LEU A 117 -14.52 9.99 -18.20
C LEU A 117 -13.53 11.15 -17.93
N PHE A 118 -13.33 11.99 -18.94
CA PHE A 118 -12.90 13.38 -18.77
C PHE A 118 -13.84 14.23 -19.60
#